data_AF-A0A6P2EIE8-F1
#
_entry.id   AF-A0A6P2EIE8-F1
#
_cell.length_a   1.000
_cell.length_b   1.000
_cell.length_c   1.000
_cell.angle_alpha   90.00
_cell.angle_beta   90.00
_cell.angle_gamma   90.00
#
_symmetry.space_group_name_H-M   'P 1'
#
loop_
_entity.id
_entity.type
_entity.pdbx_description
1 polymer ?
#
loop_
_entity_poly.entity_id
_entity_poly.type
_entity_poly.pdbx_seq_one_letter_code
_entity_poly.pdbx_strand_id
1 'polypeptide(L)' 'MTLATEGGTFTVSSPTLVAYGAGTRWVQKTVNGTVPCTNAFFGTDPAPFVVKSCRVV' A
#
# COMPACT_ATOMS: atom_id res chain seq x y z
N MET A 1 7.78 -8.02 -0.14
CA MET A 1 8.04 -7.77 1.30
C MET A 1 6.95 -6.85 1.84
N THR A 2 6.20 -7.27 2.86
CA THR A 2 5.10 -6.46 3.43
C THR A 2 5.65 -5.34 4.30
N LEU A 3 5.19 -4.12 4.06
CA LEU A 3 5.57 -2.90 4.78
C LEU A 3 4.60 -2.59 5.92
N ALA A 4 3.29 -2.70 5.66
CA ALA A 4 2.24 -2.43 6.63
C ALA A 4 0.93 -3.13 6.23
N THR A 5 0.05 -3.39 7.19
CA THR A 5 -1.35 -3.77 6.96
C THR A 5 -2.22 -2.52 6.74
N GLU A 6 -3.42 -2.70 6.17
CA GLU A 6 -4.40 -1.63 5.98
C GLU A 6 -4.65 -0.86 7.29
N GLY A 7 -4.62 0.47 7.20
CA GLY A 7 -4.71 1.37 8.37
C GLY A 7 -3.38 1.68 9.05
N GLY A 8 -2.31 0.95 8.73
CA GLY A 8 -0.96 1.24 9.21
C GLY A 8 -0.24 2.32 8.43
N THR A 9 0.99 2.64 8.86
CA THR A 9 1.90 3.56 8.18
C THR A 9 3.26 2.89 7.98
N PHE A 10 3.99 3.30 6.94
CA PHE A 10 5.35 2.85 6.69
C PHE A 10 6.19 3.99 6.14
N THR A 11 7.52 3.89 6.25
CA THR A 11 8.44 4.91 5.76
C THR A 11 9.43 4.28 4.79
N VAL A 12 9.62 4.93 3.63
CA VAL A 12 10.64 4.56 2.64
C VAL A 12 11.62 5.72 2.45
N SER A 13 12.91 5.41 2.44
CA SER A 13 13.99 6.42 2.34
C SER A 13 14.24 6.90 0.91
N SER A 14 13.92 6.08 -0.09
CA SER A 14 14.05 6.41 -1.52
C SER A 14 12.70 6.25 -2.25
N PRO A 15 12.53 6.85 -3.45
CA PRO A 15 11.35 6.61 -4.28
C PRO A 15 11.19 5.11 -4.54
N THR A 16 10.17 4.52 -3.93
CA THR A 16 9.95 3.07 -3.92
C THR A 16 8.59 2.77 -4.52
N LEU A 17 8.52 1.80 -5.44
CA LEU A 17 7.25 1.32 -5.97
C LEU A 17 6.57 0.42 -4.94
N VAL A 18 5.44 0.88 -4.42
CA VAL A 18 4.65 0.16 -3.41
C VAL A 18 3.33 -0.30 -4.02
N ALA A 19 2.98 -1.55 -3.76
CA ALA A 19 1.67 -2.12 -4.08
C ALA A 19 0.80 -2.18 -2.83
N TYR A 20 -0.44 -1.71 -2.95
CA TYR A 20 -1.50 -1.81 -1.96
C TYR A 20 -2.60 -2.74 -2.46
N GLY A 21 -2.95 -3.75 -1.68
CA GLY A 21 -3.96 -4.72 -2.10
C GLY A 21 -3.91 -6.04 -1.35
N ALA A 22 -4.61 -7.02 -1.92
CA ALA A 22 -4.70 -8.38 -1.40
C ALA A 22 -4.93 -9.39 -2.53
N GLY A 23 -4.38 -10.60 -2.38
CA GLY A 23 -4.53 -11.68 -3.35
C GLY A 23 -4.00 -11.30 -4.74
N THR A 24 -4.89 -11.16 -5.72
CA THR A 24 -4.58 -10.79 -7.11
C THR A 24 -4.92 -9.34 -7.45
N ARG A 25 -5.46 -8.57 -6.50
CA ARG A 25 -5.94 -7.20 -6.74
C ARG A 25 -5.03 -6.20 -6.03
N TRP A 26 -4.32 -5.38 -6.80
CA TRP A 26 -3.31 -4.45 -6.30
C TRP A 26 -3.33 -3.12 -7.05
N VAL A 27 -3.11 -2.02 -6.32
CA VAL A 27 -2.80 -0.70 -6.86
C VAL A 27 -1.35 -0.39 -6.58
N GLN A 28 -0.61 0.08 -7.57
CA GLN A 28 0.79 0.45 -7.42
C GLN A 28 0.96 1.97 -7.44
N LYS A 29 1.86 2.46 -6.60
CA LYS A 29 2.20 3.89 -6.54
C LYS A 29 3.66 4.04 -6.13
N THR A 30 4.39 4.90 -6.83
CA THR A 30 5.73 5.31 -6.37
C THR A 30 5.57 6.31 -5.25
N VAL A 31 6.17 6.00 -4.10
CA VAL A 31 6.06 6.80 -2.90
C VAL A 31 7.43 7.08 -2.29
N ASN A 32 7.53 8.13 -1.49
CA ASN A 32 8.72 8.48 -0.75
C ASN A 32 8.34 9.09 0.61
N GLY A 33 9.16 8.86 1.64
CA GLY A 33 8.87 9.30 3.00
C GLY A 33 7.84 8.42 3.71
N THR A 34 7.13 9.01 4.67
CA THR A 34 6.12 8.31 5.48
C THR A 34 4.78 8.31 4.76
N VAL A 35 4.23 7.12 4.52
CA VAL A 35 3.05 6.89 3.71
C VAL A 35 2.02 6.09 4.52
N PRO A 36 0.75 6.53 4.58
CA PRO A 36 -0.33 5.74 5.14
C PRO A 36 -0.79 4.64 4.17
N CYS A 37 -0.94 3.42 4.69
CA CYS A 37 -1.41 2.26 3.95
C CYS A 37 -2.95 2.19 3.95
N THR A 38 -3.60 3.10 3.22
CA THR A 38 -5.07 3.25 3.24
C THR A 38 -5.67 3.41 1.85
N ASN A 39 -6.94 3.02 1.71
CA ASN A 39 -7.72 3.21 0.47
C ASN A 39 -7.71 4.68 0.03
N ALA A 40 -7.80 5.63 0.98
CA ALA A 40 -7.78 7.06 0.70
C ALA A 40 -6.46 7.53 0.05
N PHE A 41 -5.31 7.02 0.52
CA PHE A 41 -4.01 7.40 -0.04
C PHE A 41 -3.76 6.81 -1.43
N PHE A 42 -4.19 5.55 -1.63
CA PHE A 42 -4.10 4.85 -2.90
C PHE A 42 -5.25 5.22 -3.86
N GLY A 43 -6.21 6.04 -3.40
CA GLY A 43 -7.32 6.58 -4.18
C GLY A 43 -8.45 5.58 -4.48
N THR A 44 -8.32 4.34 -4.03
CA THR A 44 -9.34 3.30 -4.25
C THR A 44 -9.15 2.13 -3.28
N ASP A 45 -10.22 1.37 -3.11
CA ASP A 45 -10.21 0.05 -2.51
C ASP A 45 -10.06 -1.02 -3.62
N PRO A 46 -8.86 -1.59 -3.84
CA PRO A 46 -8.67 -2.62 -4.85
C PRO A 46 -9.32 -3.96 -4.52
N ALA A 47 -9.60 -4.24 -3.25
CA ALA A 47 -10.05 -5.53 -2.77
C ALA A 47 -11.12 -5.35 -1.69
N PRO A 48 -12.37 -5.00 -2.08
CA PRO A 48 -13.45 -4.80 -1.12
C PRO A 48 -13.72 -6.07 -0.34
N PHE A 49 -14.08 -5.91 0.94
CA PHE A 49 -14.31 -6.98 1.92
C PHE A 49 -13.07 -7.82 2.29
N VAL A 50 -11.87 -7.40 1.86
CA VAL A 50 -10.61 -8.06 2.20
C VAL A 50 -9.67 -7.04 2.83
N VAL A 51 -8.95 -7.45 3.88
CA VAL A 51 -7.90 -6.63 4.50
C VAL A 51 -6.73 -6.52 3.55
N LYS A 52 -6.32 -5.29 3.22
CA LYS A 52 -5.17 -5.05 2.32
C LYS A 52 -3.88 -4.97 3.10
N SER A 53 -2.79 -5.03 2.35
CA SER A 53 -1.46 -4.71 2.84
C SER A 53 -0.70 -3.87 1.83
N CYS A 54 0.26 -3.10 2.31
CA CYS A 54 1.25 -2.41 1.50
C CYS A 54 2.49 -3.27 1.43
N ARG A 55 3.05 -3.44 0.24
CA ARG A 55 4.28 -4.19 0.01
C ARG A 55 5.15 -3.48 -1.03
N VAL A 56 6.46 -3.61 -0.90
CA VAL A 56 7.36 -3.28 -2.01
C VAL A 56 7.12 -4.27 -3.15
N VAL A 57 7.09 -3.76 -4.39
CA VAL A 57 6.99 -4.55 -5.62
C VAL A 57 8.30 -5.24 -5.92
#